data_AF-A0A3D3CI45-F1
#
_entry.id   AF-A0A3D3CI45-F1
#
_cell.length_a   1.000
_cell.length_b   1.000
_cell.length_c   1.000
_cell.angle_alpha   90.00
_cell.angle_beta   90.00
_cell.angle_gamma   90.00
#
_symmetry.space_group_name_H-M   'P 1'
#
loop_
_entity.id
_entity.type
_entity.pdbx_description
1 polymer ?
#
loop_
_entity_poly.entity_id
_entity_poly.type
_entity_poly.pdbx_seq_one_letter_code
_entity_poly.pdbx_strand_id
1 'polypeptide(L)' 'CSPTVTAALLPDGWSWKALDGALRERGMVVGGSYGPLAGKVFRIGHMGSQADMDLVSKGMDVLAGVLKAR' A
#
# COMPACT_ATOMS: atom_id res chain seq x y z
N CYS A 1 2.22 16.25 -8.74
CA CYS A 1 1.51 14.97 -8.49
C CYS A 1 2.02 13.91 -9.46
N SER A 2 2.13 12.66 -9.03
CA SER A 2 2.52 11.54 -9.91
C SER A 2 1.27 10.77 -10.35
N PRO A 3 1.07 10.52 -11.66
CA PRO A 3 -0.06 9.74 -12.15
C PRO A 3 0.22 8.23 -12.15
N THR A 4 1.37 7.77 -11.65
CA THR A 4 1.78 6.34 -11.68
C THR A 4 2.07 5.75 -10.30
N VAL A 5 2.24 6.59 -9.29
CA VAL A 5 2.50 6.14 -7.91
C VAL A 5 1.82 7.09 -6.93
N THR A 6 1.04 6.52 -6.02
CA THR A 6 0.48 7.22 -4.87
C THR A 6 1.29 6.87 -3.63
N ALA A 7 1.78 7.90 -2.93
CA ALA A 7 2.51 7.76 -1.67
C ALA A 7 1.57 8.11 -0.50
N ALA A 8 1.37 7.19 0.43
CA ALA A 8 0.49 7.35 1.58
C ALA A 8 1.26 7.22 2.89
N LEU A 9 0.90 8.05 3.87
CA LEU A 9 1.45 7.96 5.21
C LEU A 9 1.08 6.60 5.83
N LEU A 10 2.03 6.04 6.58
CA LEU A 10 1.76 4.86 7.37
C LEU A 10 0.72 5.22 8.45
N PRO A 11 -0.37 4.45 8.61
CA PRO A 11 -1.37 4.74 9.62
C PRO A 11 -0.81 4.61 11.03
N ASP A 12 -1.35 5.37 11.97
CA ASP A 12 -0.94 5.32 13.37
C ASP A 12 -1.01 3.90 13.94
N GLY A 13 -0.01 3.56 14.74
CA GLY A 13 0.12 2.25 15.35
C GLY A 13 0.60 1.14 14.41
N TRP A 14 0.77 1.37 13.11
CA TRP A 14 1.38 0.41 12.20
C TRP A 14 2.90 0.60 12.10
N SER A 15 3.62 -0.51 11.97
CA SER A 15 4.99 -0.51 11.43
C SER A 15 4.93 -0.94 9.97
N TRP A 16 5.89 -0.47 9.15
CA TRP A 16 5.96 -0.86 7.74
C TRP A 16 5.96 -2.39 7.57
N LYS A 17 6.80 -3.09 8.35
CA LYS A 17 6.91 -4.55 8.30
C LYS A 17 5.57 -5.25 8.61
N ALA A 18 4.82 -4.75 9.60
CA ALA A 18 3.53 -5.32 9.95
C ALA A 18 2.49 -5.09 8.85
N LEU A 19 2.43 -3.88 8.29
CA LEU A 19 1.46 -3.55 7.23
C LEU A 19 1.74 -4.35 5.94
N ASP A 20 3.01 -4.39 5.51
CA ASP A 20 3.42 -5.17 4.34
C ASP A 20 3.12 -6.66 4.51
N GLY A 21 3.39 -7.23 5.70
CA GLY A 21 3.06 -8.62 6.00
C GLY A 21 1.55 -8.91 5.89
N ALA A 22 0.72 -8.10 6.55
CA ALA A 22 -0.73 -8.29 6.56
C ALA A 22 -1.37 -8.12 5.17
N LEU A 23 -0.85 -7.22 4.32
CA LEU A 23 -1.31 -7.07 2.94
C LEU A 23 -0.92 -8.27 2.08
N ARG A 24 0.31 -8.78 2.24
CA ARG A 24 0.82 -9.95 1.50
C ARG A 24 0.07 -11.22 1.84
N GLU A 25 -0.33 -11.41 3.09
CA GLU A 25 -1.19 -12.52 3.51
C GLU A 25 -2.54 -12.53 2.78
N ARG A 26 -2.99 -11.35 2.32
CA ARG A 26 -4.19 -11.18 1.48
C ARG A 26 -3.89 -11.07 -0.02
N GLY A 27 -2.66 -11.39 -0.44
CA GLY A 27 -2.25 -11.39 -1.84
C GLY A 27 -1.96 -10.00 -2.44
N MET A 28 -1.91 -8.94 -1.63
CA MET A 28 -1.59 -7.58 -2.10
C MET A 28 -0.17 -7.19 -1.74
N VAL A 29 0.55 -6.60 -2.71
CA VAL A 29 1.89 -6.06 -2.49
C VAL A 29 1.89 -4.56 -2.72
N VAL A 30 2.46 -3.81 -1.76
CA VAL A 30 2.75 -2.39 -1.90
C VAL A 30 4.24 -2.13 -1.69
N GLY A 31 4.73 -1.00 -2.16
CA GLY A 31 6.14 -0.64 -2.06
C GLY A 31 6.43 0.13 -0.79
N GLY A 32 7.48 -0.23 -0.06
CA GLY A 32 8.02 0.63 0.98
C GLY A 32 8.68 1.89 0.41
N SER A 33 9.04 2.80 1.30
CA SER A 33 9.89 3.96 1.00
C SER A 33 11.31 3.79 1.55
N TYR A 34 12.24 4.61 1.06
CA TYR A 34 13.67 4.56 1.39
C TYR A 34 14.14 5.87 2.01
N GLY A 35 15.34 5.86 2.61
CA GLY A 35 16.00 7.04 3.12
C GLY A 35 15.15 7.79 4.15
N PRO A 36 15.01 9.12 4.06
CA PRO A 36 14.26 9.94 5.04
C PRO A 36 12.78 9.55 5.23
N LEU A 37 12.20 8.84 4.26
CA LEU A 37 10.80 8.40 4.25
C LEU A 37 10.63 6.92 4.64
N ALA A 38 11.72 6.18 4.85
CA ALA A 38 11.66 4.79 5.27
C ALA A 38 10.85 4.65 6.56
N GLY A 39 9.88 3.72 6.55
CA GLY A 39 8.99 3.46 7.69
C GLY A 39 7.90 4.52 7.94
N LYS A 40 7.87 5.62 7.17
CA LYS A 40 6.87 6.70 7.33
C LYS A 40 5.78 6.67 6.25
N VAL A 41 6.14 6.16 5.07
CA VAL A 41 5.31 6.19 3.86
C VAL A 41 5.39 4.83 3.18
N PHE A 42 4.28 4.42 2.57
CA PHE A 42 4.23 3.32 1.61
C PHE A 42 3.67 3.82 0.27
N ARG A 43 3.86 3.04 -0.78
CA ARG A 43 3.60 3.42 -2.17
C ARG A 43 2.71 2.40 -2.86
N ILE A 44 1.65 2.89 -3.47
CA ILE A 44 0.75 2.13 -4.33
C ILE A 44 1.13 2.45 -5.78
N GLY A 45 1.65 1.46 -6.49
CA GLY A 45 2.02 1.60 -7.89
C GLY A 45 0.85 1.26 -8.81
N HIS A 46 0.52 2.16 -9.73
CA HIS A 46 -0.47 1.97 -10.80
C HIS A 46 0.25 2.17 -12.13
N MET A 47 1.10 1.19 -12.46
CA MET A 47 2.00 1.19 -13.62
C MET A 47 1.81 -0.09 -14.43
N GLY A 48 1.96 0.00 -15.76
CA GLY A 48 1.87 -1.16 -16.65
C GLY A 48 0.54 -1.90 -16.48
N SER A 49 0.59 -3.21 -16.30
CA SER A 49 -0.62 -4.04 -16.10
C SER A 49 -1.37 -3.77 -14.80
N GLN A 50 -0.78 -3.03 -13.85
CA GLN A 50 -1.45 -2.63 -12.60
C GLN A 50 -2.17 -1.28 -12.73
N ALA A 51 -2.01 -0.56 -13.85
CA ALA A 51 -2.72 0.67 -14.14
C ALA A 51 -4.14 0.39 -14.65
N ASP A 52 -4.87 -0.46 -13.92
CA ASP A 52 -6.22 -0.91 -14.22
C ASP A 52 -7.13 -0.57 -13.03
N MET A 53 -8.27 0.05 -13.30
CA MET A 53 -9.15 0.59 -12.25
C MET A 53 -9.78 -0.52 -11.39
N ASP A 54 -10.03 -1.70 -11.94
CA ASP A 54 -10.57 -2.82 -11.18
C ASP A 54 -9.52 -3.38 -10.23
N LEU A 55 -8.26 -3.46 -10.69
CA LEU A 55 -7.14 -3.88 -9.83
C LEU A 55 -6.87 -2.88 -8.72
N VAL A 56 -6.90 -1.58 -9.02
CA VAL A 56 -6.77 -0.52 -8.00
C VAL A 56 -7.89 -0.63 -6.98
N SER A 57 -9.15 -0.77 -7.42
CA SER A 57 -10.30 -0.89 -6.53
C SER A 57 -10.19 -2.09 -5.60
N LYS A 58 -9.86 -3.28 -6.15
CA LYS A 58 -9.60 -4.50 -5.37
C LYS A 58 -8.47 -4.31 -4.35
N GLY A 59 -7.40 -3.63 -4.74
CA GLY A 59 -6.30 -3.31 -3.83
C GLY A 59 -6.75 -2.42 -2.67
N MET A 60 -7.59 -1.41 -2.93
CA MET A 60 -8.15 -0.55 -1.89
C MET A 60 -9.09 -1.31 -0.94
N ASP A 61 -9.86 -2.27 -1.44
CA ASP A 61 -10.70 -3.15 -0.60
C ASP A 61 -9.86 -4.01 0.33
N VAL A 62 -8.76 -4.61 -0.18
CA VAL A 62 -7.82 -5.38 0.64
C VAL A 62 -7.18 -4.49 1.72
N LEU A 63 -6.72 -3.29 1.35
CA LEU A 63 -6.13 -2.33 2.28
C LEU A 63 -7.14 -1.93 3.37
N ALA A 64 -8.36 -1.58 2.99
CA ALA A 64 -9.42 -1.26 3.95
C ALA A 64 -9.72 -2.44 4.88
N GLY A 65 -9.76 -3.66 4.35
CA GLY A 65 -9.98 -4.88 5.11
C GLY A 65 -8.86 -5.18 6.12
N VAL A 66 -7.60 -4.90 5.78
CA VAL A 66 -6.46 -5.05 6.71
C VAL A 66 -6.53 -3.98 7.81
N LEU A 67 -6.79 -2.73 7.44
CA LEU A 67 -6.79 -1.62 8.40
C LEU A 67 -7.96 -1.69 9.39
N LYS A 68 -9.11 -2.23 8.97
CA LYS A 68 -10.30 -2.40 9.83
C LYS A 68 -10.28 -3.67 10.69
N ALA A 69 -9.48 -4.67 10.33
CA ALA A 69 -9.39 -5.94 11.06
C ALA A 69 -8.53 -5.85 12.34
N ARG A 70 -8.10 -4.63 12.68
CA ARG A 70 -7.31 -4.30 13.86
C ARG A 70 -8.09 -3.28 14.68
#